data_AF-A0A2J6H0A0-F1
#
_entry.id   AF-A0A2J6H0A0-F1
#
_cell.length_a   1.000
_cell.length_b   1.000
_cell.length_c   1.000
_cell.angle_alpha   90.00
_cell.angle_beta   90.00
_cell.angle_gamma   90.00
#
_symmetry.space_group_name_H-M   'P 1'
#
loop_
_entity.id
_entity.type
_entity.pdbx_description
1 polymer ?
#
loop_
_entity_poly.entity_id
_entity_poly.type
_entity_poly.pdbx_seq_one_letter_code
_entity_poly.pdbx_strand_id
1 'polypeptide(L)'
;MIRENANKVLKHLYDEYVQGKRFSNLEELEEALSLSFDDTENAIDYLVDKGLIFLSFSEVGHHHSERQEHKFKFRVKAEGIDQIENY
;
A
#
# COMPACT_ATOMS: atom_id res chain seq x y z
N MET A 1 -5.16 -12.27 -10.49
CA MET A 1 -4.89 -12.91 -9.18
C MET A 1 -4.68 -11.81 -8.16
N ILE A 2 -5.73 -11.39 -7.45
CA ILE A 2 -5.66 -10.24 -6.53
C ILE A 2 -4.83 -10.53 -5.27
N ARG A 3 -4.94 -11.74 -4.72
CA ARG A 3 -4.25 -12.15 -3.49
C ARG A 3 -2.72 -12.22 -3.63
N GLU A 4 -2.22 -12.66 -4.78
CA GLU A 4 -0.79 -12.70 -5.05
C GLU A 4 -0.20 -11.29 -5.17
N ASN A 5 -0.89 -10.40 -5.89
CA ASN A 5 -0.49 -9.00 -6.05
C ASN A 5 -0.51 -8.26 -4.69
N ALA A 6 -1.54 -8.48 -3.88
CA ALA A 6 -1.62 -7.96 -2.51
C ALA A 6 -0.44 -8.41 -1.64
N ASN A 7 -0.04 -9.68 -1.71
CA ASN A 7 1.12 -10.15 -0.96
C ASN A 7 2.44 -9.50 -1.42
N LYS A 8 2.60 -9.26 -2.74
CA LYS A 8 3.77 -8.53 -3.27
C LYS A 8 3.80 -7.10 -2.75
N VAL A 9 2.66 -6.40 -2.78
CA VAL A 9 2.51 -5.04 -2.25
C VAL A 9 2.82 -4.99 -0.76
N LEU A 10 2.22 -5.88 0.03
CA LEU A 10 2.42 -5.94 1.48
C LEU A 10 3.90 -6.17 1.83
N LYS A 11 4.55 -7.11 1.14
CA LYS A 11 5.98 -7.39 1.32
C LYS A 11 6.86 -6.18 0.99
N HIS A 12 6.57 -5.50 -0.12
CA HIS A 12 7.32 -4.30 -0.50
C HIS A 12 7.22 -3.20 0.57
N LEU A 13 6.00 -2.89 1.02
CA LEU A 13 5.76 -1.90 2.07
C LEU A 13 6.43 -2.29 3.39
N TYR A 14 6.51 -3.59 3.70
CA TYR A 14 7.22 -4.09 4.87
C TYR A 14 8.72 -3.92 4.74
N ASP A 15 9.30 -4.26 3.58
CA ASP A 15 10.72 -4.05 3.31
C ASP A 15 11.10 -2.57 3.43
N GLU A 16 10.24 -1.66 2.95
CA GLU A 16 10.41 -0.22 3.15
C GLU A 16 10.40 0.18 4.63
N TYR A 17 9.44 -0.37 5.39
CA TYR A 17 9.31 -0.14 6.82
C TYR A 17 10.57 -0.60 7.58
N VAL A 18 11.04 -1.83 7.35
CA VAL A 18 12.22 -2.41 8.02
C VAL A 18 13.49 -1.63 7.66
N GLN A 19 13.61 -1.18 6.41
CA GLN A 19 14.77 -0.41 5.95
C GLN A 19 14.71 1.07 6.36
N GLY A 20 13.66 1.51 7.06
CA GLY A 20 13.45 2.92 7.41
C GLY A 20 13.33 3.83 6.18
N LYS A 21 12.92 3.28 5.04
CA LYS A 21 12.74 4.00 3.79
C LYS A 21 11.48 4.85 3.84
N ARG A 22 11.38 5.77 2.89
CA ARG A 22 10.18 6.56 2.68
C ARG A 22 9.09 5.64 2.15
N PHE A 23 7.95 5.60 2.83
CA PHE A 23 6.77 4.85 2.38
C PHE A 23 6.32 5.22 0.97
N SER A 24 6.10 4.21 0.15
CA SER A 24 5.61 4.35 -1.22
C SER A 24 4.15 4.76 -1.29
N ASN A 25 3.83 5.54 -2.33
CA ASN A 25 2.47 5.79 -2.82
C ASN A 25 2.09 4.78 -3.92
N LEU A 26 0.91 4.96 -4.52
CA LEU A 26 0.37 4.00 -5.49
C LEU A 26 1.22 3.90 -6.77
N GLU A 27 1.69 5.04 -7.29
CA GLU A 27 2.55 5.09 -8.49
C GLU A 27 3.94 4.50 -8.22
N GLU A 28 4.53 4.79 -7.05
CA GLU A 28 5.81 4.22 -6.60
C GLU A 28 5.69 2.67 -6.50
N LEU A 29 4.55 2.15 -6.03
CA LEU A 29 4.27 0.71 -5.99
C LEU A 29 4.03 0.09 -7.37
N GLU A 30 3.31 0.79 -8.26
CA GLU A 30 3.09 0.36 -9.65
C GLU A 30 4.44 0.16 -10.37
N GLU A 31 5.32 1.17 -10.28
CA GLU A 31 6.64 1.14 -10.90
C GLU A 31 7.53 0.07 -10.26
N ALA A 32 7.59 0.00 -8.93
CA ALA A 32 8.46 -0.93 -8.21
C ALA A 32 8.07 -2.40 -8.40
N LEU A 33 6.78 -2.69 -8.55
CA LEU A 33 6.25 -4.05 -8.67
C LEU A 33 5.92 -4.44 -10.12
N SER A 34 6.05 -3.51 -11.07
CA SER A 34 5.66 -3.70 -12.47
C SER A 34 4.24 -4.25 -12.60
N LEU A 35 3.33 -3.75 -11.76
CA LEU A 35 1.91 -4.08 -11.78
C LEU A 35 1.15 -3.05 -12.61
N SER A 36 -0.07 -3.37 -13.03
CA SER A 36 -0.96 -2.35 -13.58
C SER A 36 -1.50 -1.47 -12.45
N PHE A 37 -1.93 -0.25 -12.80
CA PHE A 37 -2.62 0.64 -11.87
C PHE A 37 -3.82 -0.05 -11.21
N ASP A 38 -4.72 -0.66 -12.01
CA ASP A 38 -5.88 -1.41 -11.52
C ASP A 38 -5.47 -2.57 -10.59
N ASP A 39 -4.43 -3.34 -10.94
CA ASP A 39 -3.98 -4.45 -10.08
C ASP A 39 -3.40 -3.94 -8.75
N THR A 40 -2.72 -2.81 -8.77
CA THR A 40 -2.12 -2.17 -7.60
C THR A 40 -3.20 -1.60 -6.69
N GLU A 41 -4.18 -0.90 -7.26
CA GLU A 41 -5.34 -0.37 -6.53
C GLU A 41 -6.14 -1.51 -5.88
N ASN A 42 -6.51 -2.53 -6.66
CA ASN A 42 -7.22 -3.71 -6.15
C ASN A 42 -6.43 -4.44 -5.05
N ALA A 43 -5.10 -4.52 -5.17
CA ALA A 43 -4.23 -5.09 -4.15
C ALA A 43 -4.23 -4.26 -2.86
N ILE A 44 -4.15 -2.92 -2.97
CA ILE A 44 -4.21 -2.00 -1.83
C ILE A 44 -5.56 -2.09 -1.12
N ASP A 45 -6.67 -2.01 -1.87
CA ASP A 45 -8.03 -2.13 -1.31
C ASP A 45 -8.20 -3.44 -0.56
N TYR A 46 -7.71 -4.54 -1.14
CA TYR A 46 -7.72 -5.83 -0.47
C TYR A 46 -6.94 -5.82 0.85
N LEU A 47 -5.74 -5.21 0.90
CA LEU A 47 -4.93 -5.13 2.12
C LEU A 47 -5.56 -4.19 3.17
N VAL A 48 -6.24 -3.13 2.75
CA VAL A 48 -6.98 -2.22 3.62
C VAL A 48 -8.19 -2.92 4.23
N ASP A 49 -8.99 -3.62 3.41
CA ASP A 49 -10.14 -4.43 3.87
C ASP A 49 -9.71 -5.49 4.90
N LYS A 50 -8.57 -6.14 4.67
CA LYS A 50 -7.99 -7.12 5.60
C LYS A 50 -7.38 -6.49 6.85
N GLY A 51 -7.26 -5.17 6.90
CA GLY A 51 -6.66 -4.46 8.02
C GLY A 51 -5.15 -4.70 8.14
N LEU A 52 -4.45 -4.98 7.05
CA LEU A 52 -3.01 -5.28 7.03
C LEU A 52 -2.16 -4.01 6.81
N ILE A 53 -2.73 -3.01 6.14
CA ILE A 53 -2.11 -1.70 5.92
C ILE A 53 -3.06 -0.58 6.34
N PHE A 54 -2.52 0.63 6.49
CA PHE A 54 -3.30 1.85 6.59
C PHE A 54 -2.82 2.92 5.63
N LEU A 55 -3.76 3.74 5.20
CA LEU A 55 -3.52 5.00 4.49
C LEU A 55 -3.04 6.05 5.50
N SER A 56 -1.83 6.57 5.32
CA SER A 56 -1.31 7.69 6.10
C SER A 56 -1.38 8.98 5.29
N PHE A 57 -2.08 9.99 5.82
CA PHE A 57 -2.18 11.32 5.22
C PHE A 57 -0.93 12.14 5.58
N SER A 58 -0.34 12.81 4.60
CA SER A 58 0.60 13.92 4.83
C SER A 58 -0.17 15.22 4.57
N GLU A 59 -0.68 15.83 5.65
CA GLU A 59 -1.37 17.15 5.78
C GLU A 59 -2.28 17.68 4.62
N VAL A 60 -3.59 17.63 4.92
CA VAL A 60 -4.81 18.34 4.44
C VAL A 60 -4.87 19.02 3.06
N GLY A 61 -5.83 18.54 2.26
CA GLY A 61 -6.76 19.37 1.48
C GLY A 61 -8.19 18.83 1.60
N HIS A 62 -9.06 19.50 2.38
CA HIS A 62 -10.50 19.26 2.33
C HIS A 62 -11.02 19.81 0.98
N HIS A 63 -11.43 18.98 0.03
CA HIS A 63 -12.50 19.27 -0.94
C HIS A 63 -12.72 18.11 -1.92
N HIS A 64 -13.98 17.89 -2.31
CA HIS A 64 -14.39 17.01 -3.41
C HIS A 64 -13.74 17.43 -4.74
N SER A 65 -13.05 16.53 -5.45
CA SER A 65 -12.76 16.58 -6.91
C SER A 65 -12.12 15.26 -7.38
N GLU A 66 -12.62 14.70 -8.49
CA GLU A 66 -12.42 13.34 -9.06
C GLU A 66 -10.99 12.88 -9.43
N ARG A 67 -9.91 13.50 -8.95
CA ARG A 67 -8.51 13.07 -9.20
C ARG A 67 -7.56 13.38 -8.03
N GLN A 68 -7.96 13.03 -6.81
CA GLN A 68 -7.24 13.38 -5.58
C GLN A 68 -6.49 12.21 -4.90
N GLU A 69 -6.32 11.08 -5.58
CA GLU A 69 -5.91 9.82 -4.92
C GLU A 69 -4.39 9.63 -4.74
N HIS A 70 -3.57 10.54 -5.27
CA HIS A 70 -2.12 10.30 -5.40
C HIS A 70 -1.26 10.85 -4.24
N LYS A 71 -1.86 11.41 -3.18
CA LYS A 71 -1.11 11.94 -2.01
C LYS A 71 -0.99 10.97 -0.83
N PHE A 72 -1.59 9.78 -0.92
CA PHE A 72 -1.54 8.80 0.16
C PHE A 72 -0.24 8.01 0.16
N LYS A 73 0.28 7.75 1.36
CA LYS A 73 1.38 6.82 1.57
C LYS A 73 0.91 5.66 2.42
N PHE A 74 1.36 4.46 2.08
CA PHE A 74 0.90 3.24 2.75
C PHE A 74 1.89 2.82 3.82
N ARG A 75 1.35 2.41 4.96
CA ARG A 75 2.14 1.83 6.06
C ARG A 75 1.58 0.48 6.43
N VAL A 76 2.48 -0.44 6.76
CA VAL A 76 2.10 -1.77 7.26
C VAL A 76 1.64 -1.66 8.72
N LYS A 77 0.52 -2.30 9.05
CA LYS A 77 0.02 -2.45 10.43
C LYS A 77 0.73 -3.61 11.13
N ALA A 78 0.60 -3.70 12.45
CA ALA A 78 1.13 -4.84 13.19
C ALA A 78 0.60 -6.18 12.63
N GLU A 79 -0.69 -6.22 12.26
CA GLU A 79 -1.34 -7.38 11.65
C GLU A 79 -0.73 -7.74 10.28
N GLY A 80 -0.33 -6.74 9.49
CA GLY A 80 0.37 -6.96 8.22
C GLY A 80 1.78 -7.51 8.39
N ILE A 81 2.48 -7.06 9.44
CA ILE A 81 3.82 -7.56 9.81
C ILE A 81 3.69 -9.03 10.26
N ASP A 82 2.76 -9.32 11.17
CA ASP A 82 2.50 -10.67 11.66
C ASP A 82 2.16 -11.64 10.52
N GLN A 83 1.37 -11.20 9.53
CA GLN A 83 1.07 -12.00 8.34
C GLN A 83 2.33 -12.33 7.52
N ILE A 84 3.31 -11.43 7.42
CA ILE A 84 4.55 -11.69 6.68
C ILE A 84 5.50 -12.59 7.48
N GLU A 85 5.62 -12.37 8.79
CA GLU A 85 6.55 -13.12 9.64
C GLU A 85 6.10 -14.56 9.92
N ASN A 86 4.79 -14.84 9.88
CA ASN A 86 4.22 -16.18 10.11
C ASN A 86 3.92 -16.95 8.81
N TYR A 87 4.43 -16.52 7.66
CA TYR A 87 4.25 -17.17 6.35
C TYR A 87 5.53 -17.85 5.86
#